data_AF-A0A1G1M295-F1
#
_entry.id   AF-A0A1G1M295-F1
#
_cell.length_a   1.000
_cell.length_b   1.000
_cell.length_c   1.000
_cell.angle_alpha   90.00
_cell.angle_beta   90.00
_cell.angle_gamma   90.00
#
_symmetry.space_group_name_H-M   'P 1'
#
loop_
_entity.id
_entity.type
_entity.pdbx_description
1 polymer ?
#
loop_
_entity_poly.entity_id
_entity_poly.type
_entity_poly.pdbx_seq_one_letter_code
_entity_poly.pdbx_strand_id
1 'polypeptide(L)'
;MVRNCSAVTAACMMVPRSVWQEVGGFDERFAVAFNDVDLCCRIRRHGYLIVYTPLAELYHLESASRKLLHPAADEALMWQLWGDVIRAGDPYYNPNLTRAQEDWGVAL
;
A
#
# COMPACT_ATOMS: atom_id res chain seq x y z
N MET A 1 3.57 -7.24 17.19
CA MET A 1 3.24 -5.87 17.66
C MET A 1 2.38 -5.18 16.62
N VAL A 2 1.38 -4.40 17.03
CA VAL A 2 0.57 -3.55 16.12
C VAL A 2 1.44 -2.39 15.63
N ARG A 3 1.37 -2.04 14.33
CA ARG A 3 2.19 -0.95 13.77
C ARG A 3 1.42 -0.09 12.78
N ASN A 4 1.79 1.19 12.71
CA ASN A 4 1.36 2.08 11.64
C ASN A 4 2.17 1.77 10.38
N CYS A 5 1.51 1.79 9.23
CA CYS A 5 2.11 1.59 7.91
C CYS A 5 1.69 2.72 6.97
N SER A 6 2.38 2.87 5.84
CA SER A 6 1.93 3.73 4.75
C SER A 6 0.83 3.06 3.92
N ALA A 7 0.92 1.75 3.73
CA ALA A 7 -0.10 0.94 3.08
C ALA A 7 -0.08 -0.51 3.61
N VAL A 8 -1.18 -1.22 3.40
CA VAL A 8 -1.30 -2.68 3.61
C VAL A 8 -1.99 -3.29 2.41
N THR A 9 -1.75 -4.57 2.17
CA THR A 9 -2.43 -5.27 1.08
C THR A 9 -3.94 -5.40 1.33
N ALA A 10 -4.75 -5.25 0.28
CA ALA A 10 -6.18 -5.52 0.36
C ALA A 10 -6.53 -7.02 0.46
N ALA A 11 -5.54 -7.93 0.43
CA ALA A 11 -5.78 -9.36 0.67
C ALA A 11 -6.44 -9.64 2.03
N CYS A 12 -6.14 -8.82 3.04
CA CYS A 12 -6.82 -8.82 4.33
C CYS A 12 -6.87 -7.40 4.87
N MET A 13 -7.97 -6.70 4.59
CA MET A 13 -8.18 -5.31 4.99
C MET A 13 -9.60 -5.11 5.49
N MET A 14 -9.76 -4.25 6.50
CA MET A 14 -11.05 -3.75 6.96
C MET A 14 -10.99 -2.24 7.03
N VAL A 15 -12.01 -1.58 6.49
CA VAL A 15 -12.12 -0.11 6.45
C VAL A 15 -13.48 0.29 7.03
N PRO A 16 -13.55 1.29 7.94
CA PRO A 16 -14.83 1.83 8.37
C PRO A 16 -15.65 2.33 7.17
N ARG A 17 -16.95 2.02 7.14
CA ARG A 17 -17.81 2.40 6.01
C ARG A 17 -17.81 3.90 5.75
N SER A 18 -17.78 4.73 6.79
CA SER A 18 -17.72 6.19 6.65
C SER A 18 -16.46 6.63 5.92
N VAL A 19 -15.29 6.11 6.31
CA VAL A 19 -14.00 6.41 5.67
C VAL A 19 -13.99 5.91 4.23
N TRP A 20 -14.51 4.71 3.98
CA TRP A 20 -14.64 4.16 2.62
C TRP A 20 -15.44 5.07 1.69
N GLN A 21 -16.59 5.56 2.18
CA GLN A 21 -17.45 6.48 1.44
C GLN A 21 -16.80 7.85 1.25
N GLU A 22 -16.11 8.36 2.26
CA GLU A 22 -15.42 9.65 2.21
C GLU A 22 -14.31 9.68 1.15
N VAL A 23 -13.50 8.62 1.07
CA VAL A 23 -12.40 8.55 0.10
C VAL A 23 -12.85 8.07 -1.28
N GLY A 24 -14.08 7.56 -1.42
CA GLY A 24 -14.63 7.09 -2.69
C GLY A 24 -14.27 5.65 -3.08
N GLY A 25 -13.91 4.79 -2.12
CA GLY A 25 -13.60 3.37 -2.37
C GLY A 25 -12.36 3.15 -3.23
N PHE A 26 -12.30 2.02 -3.97
CA PHE A 26 -11.19 1.75 -4.91
C PHE A 26 -11.30 2.62 -6.17
N ASP A 27 -10.13 3.01 -6.70
CA ASP A 27 -10.04 3.68 -8.00
C ASP A 27 -10.00 2.63 -9.11
N GLU A 28 -11.08 2.54 -9.89
CA GLU A 28 -11.26 1.56 -10.97
C GLU A 28 -10.34 1.79 -12.18
N ARG A 29 -9.54 2.87 -12.19
CA ARG A 29 -8.50 3.09 -13.20
C ARG A 29 -7.32 2.11 -13.06
N PHE A 30 -7.11 1.56 -11.86
CA PHE A 30 -6.16 0.47 -11.64
C PHE A 30 -6.80 -0.86 -12.05
N ALA A 31 -6.22 -1.54 -13.04
CA ALA A 31 -6.79 -2.77 -13.58
C ALA A 31 -6.53 -3.97 -12.67
N VAL A 32 -5.33 -4.08 -12.09
CA VAL A 32 -4.89 -5.28 -11.35
C VAL A 32 -4.04 -4.93 -10.12
N ALA A 33 -3.17 -3.93 -10.19
CA ALA A 33 -2.17 -3.64 -9.16
C ALA A 33 -2.35 -2.25 -8.53
N PHE A 34 -1.78 -2.05 -7.35
CA PHE A 34 -1.66 -0.78 -6.61
C PHE A 34 -2.96 -0.10 -6.14
N ASN A 35 -4.14 -0.64 -6.44
CA ASN A 35 -5.43 -0.10 -5.99
C ASN A 35 -5.53 -0.02 -4.45
N ASP A 36 -4.90 -0.95 -3.74
CA ASP A 36 -4.82 -0.98 -2.28
C ASP A 36 -3.84 0.06 -1.71
N VAL A 37 -2.71 0.28 -2.39
CA VAL A 37 -1.76 1.35 -2.06
C VAL A 37 -2.40 2.72 -2.29
N ASP A 38 -3.04 2.94 -3.43
CA ASP A 38 -3.77 4.19 -3.72
C ASP A 38 -4.84 4.48 -2.67
N LEU A 39 -5.67 3.49 -2.32
CA LEU A 39 -6.68 3.62 -1.26
C LEU A 39 -6.04 4.03 0.07
N CYS A 40 -4.96 3.36 0.48
CA CYS A 40 -4.23 3.69 1.71
C CYS A 40 -3.67 5.12 1.68
N CYS A 41 -3.09 5.54 0.55
CA CYS A 41 -2.57 6.88 0.37
C CYS A 41 -3.67 7.96 0.44
N ARG A 42 -4.86 7.72 -0.14
CA ARG A 42 -6.02 8.62 0.01
C ARG A 42 -6.51 8.68 1.44
N ILE A 43 -6.70 7.55 2.11
CA ILE A 43 -7.09 7.50 3.53
C ILE A 43 -6.13 8.31 4.40
N ARG A 44 -4.82 8.19 4.16
CA ARG A 44 -3.79 8.98 4.88
C ARG A 44 -3.86 10.47 4.59
N ARG A 45 -4.16 10.89 3.34
CA ARG A 45 -4.36 12.31 3.00
C ARG A 45 -5.52 12.94 3.78
N HIS A 46 -6.50 12.15 4.20
CA HIS A 46 -7.60 12.59 5.08
C HIS A 46 -7.25 12.56 6.58
N GLY A 47 -5.99 12.28 6.94
CA GLY A 47 -5.52 12.32 8.34
C GLY A 47 -5.73 11.02 9.12
N TYR A 48 -6.22 9.96 8.48
CA TYR A 48 -6.37 8.65 9.11
C TYR A 48 -5.06 7.84 9.12
N LEU A 49 -5.00 6.85 10.01
CA LEU A 49 -3.89 5.91 10.10
C LEU A 49 -4.22 4.61 9.36
N ILE A 50 -3.20 4.02 8.73
CA ILE A 50 -3.23 2.64 8.26
C ILE A 50 -2.48 1.81 9.30
N VAL A 51 -3.13 0.76 9.80
CA VAL A 51 -2.63 -0.03 10.93
C VAL A 51 -2.60 -1.51 10.57
N TYR A 52 -1.44 -2.13 10.73
CA TYR A 52 -1.27 -3.58 10.69
C TYR A 52 -1.44 -4.16 12.10
N THR A 53 -2.23 -5.23 12.23
CA THR A 53 -2.37 -6.01 13.46
C THR A 53 -1.91 -7.45 13.24
N PRO A 54 -1.07 -8.01 14.12
CA PRO A 54 -0.65 -9.41 14.05
C PRO A 54 -1.70 -10.36 14.66
N LEU A 55 -2.79 -9.84 15.22
CA LEU A 55 -3.81 -10.65 15.92
C LEU A 55 -4.84 -11.27 14.97
N ALA A 56 -4.82 -10.88 13.69
CA ALA A 56 -5.65 -11.47 12.64
C ALA A 56 -4.74 -12.19 11.65
N GLU A 57 -4.85 -13.51 11.59
CA GLU A 57 -4.01 -14.37 10.76
C GLU A 57 -4.85 -15.04 9.67
N LEU A 58 -4.44 -14.85 8.41
CA LEU A 58 -5.09 -15.43 7.24
C LEU A 58 -4.03 -15.95 6.27
N TYR A 59 -4.37 -17.02 5.56
CA TYR A 59 -3.53 -17.54 4.48
C TYR A 59 -3.87 -16.84 3.16
N HIS A 60 -2.88 -16.20 2.55
CA HIS A 60 -2.99 -15.63 1.21
C HIS A 60 -2.16 -16.46 0.24
N LEU A 61 -2.83 -17.23 -0.63
CA LEU A 61 -2.17 -18.01 -1.68
C LEU A 61 -1.90 -17.08 -2.87
N GLU A 62 -0.79 -16.37 -2.78
CA GLU A 62 -0.43 -15.31 -3.71
C GLU A 62 -0.39 -15.79 -5.17
N SER A 63 -0.77 -14.89 -6.08
CA SER A 63 -0.64 -15.05 -7.54
C SER A 63 -1.31 -16.28 -8.17
N ALA A 64 -2.13 -17.04 -7.44
CA ALA A 64 -2.78 -18.26 -7.95
C ALA A 64 -3.63 -18.02 -9.22
N SER A 65 -4.20 -16.82 -9.38
CA SER A 65 -4.99 -16.42 -10.56
C SER A 65 -4.26 -15.48 -11.52
N ARG A 66 -3.01 -15.10 -11.22
CA ARG A 66 -2.26 -14.07 -11.93
C ARG A 66 -1.13 -14.68 -12.75
N LYS A 67 -1.02 -14.29 -14.03
CA LYS A 67 0.04 -14.76 -14.95
C LYS A 67 1.20 -13.76 -15.10
N LEU A 68 1.00 -12.49 -14.76
CA LEU A 68 1.96 -11.39 -14.90
C LEU A 68 2.07 -10.63 -13.56
N LEU A 69 3.24 -10.05 -13.30
CA LEU A 69 3.55 -9.30 -12.07
C LEU A 69 2.59 -8.12 -11.86
N HIS A 70 2.44 -7.24 -12.86
CA HIS A 70 1.55 -6.07 -12.85
C HIS A 70 1.50 -5.41 -14.26
N PRO A 71 0.37 -4.81 -14.68
CA PRO A 71 0.30 -4.02 -15.91
C PRO A 71 1.13 -2.74 -15.83
N ALA A 72 1.91 -2.42 -16.87
CA ALA A 72 2.70 -1.18 -16.92
C ALA A 72 1.84 0.10 -16.83
N ALA A 73 0.57 0.02 -17.24
CA ALA A 73 -0.38 1.13 -17.10
C ALA A 73 -0.71 1.44 -15.63
N ASP A 74 -0.85 0.40 -14.79
CA ASP A 74 -1.10 0.57 -13.35
C ASP A 74 0.12 1.22 -12.67
N GLU A 75 1.33 0.80 -13.06
CA GLU A 75 2.57 1.40 -12.55
C GLU A 75 2.70 2.87 -12.95
N ALA A 76 2.46 3.20 -14.22
CA ALA A 76 2.50 4.58 -14.72
C ALA A 76 1.47 5.46 -14.00
N LEU A 77 0.25 4.94 -13.78
CA LEU A 77 -0.79 5.65 -13.03
C LEU A 77 -0.38 5.88 -11.57
N MET A 78 0.22 4.88 -10.92
CA MET A 78 0.70 5.03 -9.53
C MET A 78 1.73 6.15 -9.42
N TRP A 79 2.71 6.19 -10.34
CA TRP A 79 3.70 7.27 -10.39
C TRP A 79 3.07 8.63 -10.70
N GLN A 80 2.06 8.68 -11.57
CA GLN A 80 1.35 9.91 -11.90
C GLN A 80 0.60 10.48 -10.68
N LEU A 81 -0.09 9.65 -9.91
CA LEU A 81 -0.92 10.09 -8.77
C LEU A 81 -0.11 10.35 -7.50
N TRP A 82 0.93 9.56 -7.27
CA TRP A 82 1.61 9.46 -5.98
C TRP A 82 3.13 9.59 -6.05
N GLY A 83 3.70 9.93 -7.21
CA GLY A 83 5.15 10.06 -7.39
C GLY A 83 5.81 10.98 -6.38
N ASP A 84 5.17 12.09 -6.00
CA ASP A 84 5.72 13.01 -4.99
C ASP A 84 5.72 12.40 -3.58
N VAL A 85 4.71 11.61 -3.24
CA VAL A 85 4.65 10.87 -1.97
C VAL A 85 5.71 9.78 -1.94
N ILE A 86 5.89 9.04 -3.04
CA ILE A 86 6.91 7.99 -3.16
C ILE A 86 8.32 8.59 -3.07
N ARG A 87 8.56 9.74 -3.72
CA ARG A 87 9.84 10.45 -3.67
C ARG A 87 10.15 10.99 -2.27
N ALA A 88 9.15 11.50 -1.56
CA ALA A 88 9.30 11.94 -0.17
C ALA A 88 9.73 10.79 0.76
N GLY A 89 9.45 9.55 0.38
CA GLY A 89 9.82 8.34 1.13
C GLY A 89 8.73 7.88 2.10
N ASP A 90 8.81 6.62 2.51
CA ASP A 90 7.87 6.06 3.47
C ASP A 90 8.23 6.52 4.90
N PRO A 91 7.37 7.30 5.59
CA PRO A 91 7.64 7.77 6.95
C PRO A 91 7.72 6.65 8.00
N TYR A 92 7.28 5.43 7.69
CA TYR A 92 7.41 4.27 8.59
C TYR A 92 8.56 3.34 8.22
N TYR A 93 9.28 3.62 7.15
CA TYR A 93 10.48 2.88 6.82
C TYR A 93 11.65 3.41 7.67
N ASN A 94 12.44 2.50 8.23
CA ASN A 94 13.55 2.89 9.10
C ASN A 94 14.65 3.54 8.24
N PRO A 95 15.04 4.80 8.52
CA PRO A 95 16.04 5.51 7.72
C PRO A 95 17.44 4.88 7.79
N ASN A 96 17.70 4.00 8.77
CA ASN A 96 18.96 3.28 8.89
C ASN A 96 19.02 2.01 8.02
N LEU A 97 17.96 1.68 7.29
CA LEU A 97 17.89 0.48 6.44
C LEU A 97 17.96 0.85 4.95
N THR A 98 18.54 -0.03 4.15
CA THR A 98 18.75 0.17 2.72
C THR A 98 17.42 0.22 1.98
N ARG A 99 17.28 1.19 1.07
CA ARG A 99 16.14 1.26 0.13
C ARG A 99 16.43 0.57 -1.20
N ALA A 100 17.65 0.06 -1.38
CA ALA A 100 18.11 -0.53 -2.63
C ALA A 100 17.79 -2.03 -2.74
N GLN A 101 17.62 -2.71 -1.60
CA GLN A 101 17.38 -4.15 -1.52
C GLN A 101 16.36 -4.46 -0.41
N GLU A 102 15.64 -5.57 -0.55
CA GLU A 102 14.62 -6.01 0.42
C GLU A 102 15.18 -6.99 1.45
N ASP A 103 16.44 -6.78 1.89
CA ASP A 103 17.19 -7.67 2.79
C ASP A 103 17.38 -7.10 4.21
N TRP A 104 16.81 -5.91 4.47
CA TRP A 104 17.00 -5.15 5.71
C TRP A 104 18.47 -4.82 6.03
N GLY A 105 19.33 -4.76 5.01
CA GLY A 105 20.69 -4.27 5.15
C GLY A 105 20.73 -2.84 5.67
N VAL A 106 21.85 -2.44 6.26
CA VAL A 106 22.04 -1.06 6.75
C VAL A 106 22.24 -0.10 5.57
N ALA A 107 21.66 1.09 5.64
CA ALA A 107 21.96 2.17 4.69
C ALA A 107 23.41 2.64 4.91
N LEU A 108 24.30 2.34 3.94
CA LEU A 108 25.68 2.83 3.90
C LEU A 108 25.77 4.12 3.09
#